data_AF-A0A535JJ40-F1
#
_entry.id   AF-A0A535JJ40-F1
#
_cell.length_a   1.000
_cell.length_b   1.000
_cell.length_c   1.000
_cell.angle_alpha   90.00
_cell.angle_beta   90.00
_cell.angle_gamma   90.00
#
_symmetry.space_group_name_H-M   'P 1'
#
loop_
_entity.id
_entity.type
_entity.pdbx_description
1 polymer ?
#
loop_
_entity_poly.entity_id
_entity_poly.type
_entity_poly.pdbx_seq_one_letter_code
_entity_poly.pdbx_strand_id
1 'polypeptide(L)' 'MVIVEVDTRTIAFHLDARSGVPTYLQLVQQVKHAVRYAMLRPGDRLPTARDVVEDLAINPNTVLKAYRELEREGF' A
#
# COMPACT_ATOMS: atom_id res chain seq x y z
N MET A 1 22.89 21.79 -13.41
CA MET A 1 22.12 20.54 -13.60
C MET A 1 21.69 20.07 -12.23
N VAL A 2 20.46 20.39 -11.81
CA VAL A 2 19.91 19.91 -10.54
C VAL A 2 19.37 18.51 -10.82
N ILE A 3 19.99 17.50 -10.22
CA ILE A 3 19.41 16.15 -10.18
C ILE A 3 18.20 16.28 -9.25
N VAL A 4 17.00 16.22 -9.80
CA VAL A 4 15.79 16.10 -8.99
C VAL A 4 15.87 14.71 -8.37
N GLU A 5 16.10 14.65 -7.06
CA GLU A 5 16.00 13.41 -6.30
C GLU A 5 14.59 12.86 -6.55
N VAL A 6 14.50 11.67 -7.15
CA VAL A 6 13.20 11.00 -7.34
C VAL A 6 12.77 10.56 -5.95
N ASP A 7 12.14 11.47 -5.21
CA ASP A 7 11.55 11.24 -3.90
C ASP A 7 10.34 10.33 -4.09
N THR A 8 10.58 9.04 -4.36
CA THR A 8 9.53 8.01 -4.48
C THR A 8 8.95 7.79 -3.09
N ARG A 9 8.02 8.66 -2.70
CA ARG A 9 7.23 8.47 -1.48
C ARG A 9 6.40 7.21 -1.63
N THR A 10 6.53 6.33 -0.67
CA THR A 10 5.74 5.11 -0.58
C THR A 10 5.20 4.95 0.83
N ILE A 11 4.15 4.15 0.99
CA ILE A 11 3.48 3.90 2.26
C ILE A 11 4.11 2.69 2.98
N ALA A 12 4.33 2.80 4.28
CA ALA A 12 4.64 1.65 5.14
C ALA A 12 3.34 1.06 5.73
N PHE A 13 3.11 -0.23 5.52
CA PHE A 13 1.91 -0.90 6.00
C PHE A 13 2.06 -1.41 7.43
N HIS A 14 0.96 -1.44 8.15
CA HIS A 14 0.88 -2.01 9.50
C HIS A 14 -0.35 -2.90 9.61
N LEU A 15 -0.25 -4.02 10.32
CA LEU A 15 -1.36 -4.97 10.48
C LEU A 15 -1.77 -5.05 11.95
N ASP A 16 -3.08 -5.07 12.17
CA ASP A 16 -3.66 -5.45 13.45
C ASP A 16 -4.39 -6.79 13.31
N ALA A 17 -3.75 -7.84 13.80
CA ALA A 17 -4.31 -9.19 13.83
C ALA A 17 -5.54 -9.32 14.74
N ARG A 18 -5.76 -8.38 15.68
CA ARG A 18 -6.89 -8.38 16.61
C ARG A 18 -8.09 -7.58 16.12
N SER A 19 -7.94 -6.86 15.01
CA SER A 19 -9.01 -6.00 14.46
C SER A 19 -10.24 -6.78 13.96
N GLY A 20 -10.09 -8.08 13.67
CA GLY A 20 -11.10 -8.88 12.98
C GLY A 20 -11.27 -8.52 11.49
N VAL A 21 -10.54 -7.51 10.99
CA VAL A 21 -10.57 -7.10 9.59
C VAL A 21 -9.63 -8.00 8.78
N PRO A 22 -10.07 -8.57 7.64
CA PRO A 22 -9.18 -9.33 6.76
C PRO A 22 -7.95 -8.53 6.34
N THR A 23 -6.77 -9.17 6.37
CA THR A 23 -5.47 -8.52 6.09
C THR A 23 -5.45 -7.72 4.79
N TYR A 24 -6.00 -8.26 3.69
CA TYR A 24 -6.02 -7.52 2.41
C TYR A 24 -6.85 -6.22 2.51
N LEU A 25 -7.94 -6.22 3.29
CA LEU A 25 -8.74 -5.02 3.51
C LEU A 25 -8.02 -4.00 4.37
N GLN A 26 -7.21 -4.43 5.35
CA GLN A 26 -6.39 -3.49 6.14
C GLN A 26 -5.40 -2.75 5.24
N LEU A 27 -4.80 -3.42 4.24
CA LEU A 27 -3.91 -2.78 3.26
C LEU A 27 -4.68 -1.79 2.38
N VAL A 28 -5.84 -2.19 1.83
CA VAL A 28 -6.71 -1.33 1.01
C VAL A 28 -7.11 -0.06 1.78
N GLN A 29 -7.53 -0.21 3.04
CA GLN A 29 -7.94 0.91 3.89
C GLN A 29 -6.78 1.87 4.16
N GLN A 30 -5.57 1.37 4.39
CA GLN A 30 -4.39 2.22 4.59
C GLN A 30 -4.03 3.04 3.36
N VAL A 31 -4.09 2.46 2.15
CA VAL A 31 -3.89 3.23 0.91
C VAL A 31 -4.95 4.31 0.76
N LYS A 32 -6.23 3.96 0.94
CA LYS A 32 -7.33 4.94 0.87
C LYS A 32 -7.17 6.08 1.86
N HIS A 33 -6.76 5.77 3.09
CA HIS A 33 -6.48 6.78 4.11
C HIS A 33 -5.29 7.66 3.72
N ALA A 34 -4.20 7.07 3.24
CA ALA A 34 -3.02 7.82 2.81
C ALA A 34 -3.34 8.78 1.66
N VAL A 35 -4.16 8.37 0.69
CA VAL A 35 -4.67 9.26 -0.38
C VAL A 35 -5.57 10.34 0.18
N ARG A 36 -6.54 9.98 1.05
CA ARG A 36 -7.48 10.93 1.67
C ARG A 36 -6.77 12.02 2.48
N TYR A 37 -5.65 11.69 3.13
CA TYR A 37 -4.83 12.62 3.91
C TYR A 37 -3.66 13.22 3.11
N ALA A 38 -3.64 13.06 1.78
CA ALA A 38 -2.59 13.57 0.88
C ALA A 38 -1.16 13.12 1.22
N MET A 39 -1.02 12.00 1.94
CA MET A 39 0.26 11.31 2.19
C MET A 39 0.72 10.53 0.95
N LEU A 40 -0.24 10.03 0.18
CA LEU A 40 -0.03 9.55 -1.20
C LEU A 40 -0.80 10.48 -2.15
N ARG A 41 -0.19 10.78 -3.30
CA ARG A 41 -0.76 11.59 -4.38
C ARG A 41 -0.88 10.75 -5.65
N PRO A 42 -1.76 11.11 -6.60
CA PRO A 42 -1.78 10.48 -7.91
C PRO A 42 -0.38 10.50 -8.55
N GLY A 43 0.09 9.33 -8.98
CA GLY A 43 1.44 9.15 -9.54
C GLY A 43 2.48 8.65 -8.54
N ASP A 44 2.22 8.74 -7.23
CA ASP A 44 3.06 8.08 -6.23
C ASP A 44 2.94 6.55 -6.37
N ARG A 45 4.01 5.84 -6.00
CA ARG A 45 4.07 4.38 -6.13
C ARG A 45 3.72 3.71 -4.80
N LEU A 46 2.88 2.69 -4.88
CA LEU A 46 2.78 1.71 -3.80
C LEU A 46 4.07 0.87 -3.73
N PRO A 47 4.40 0.29 -2.55
CA PRO A 47 5.47 -0.68 -2.45
C PRO A 47 5.21 -1.85 -3.40
N THR A 48 6.24 -2.57 -3.81
CA THR A 48 6.02 -3.79 -4.58
C THR A 48 5.41 -4.86 -3.69
N ALA A 49 4.71 -5.84 -4.29
CA ALA A 49 4.18 -6.95 -3.51
C ALA A 49 5.28 -7.73 -2.77
N ARG A 50 6.50 -7.73 -3.32
CA ARG A 50 7.68 -8.32 -2.68
C ARG A 50 8.08 -7.54 -1.43
N ASP A 51 8.18 -6.22 -1.52
CA ASP A 51 8.54 -5.36 -0.38
C ASP A 51 7.56 -5.56 0.78
N VAL A 52 6.25 -5.57 0.50
CA VAL A 52 5.22 -5.78 1.54
C VAL A 52 5.32 -7.16 2.19
N VAL A 53 5.66 -8.20 1.41
CA VAL A 53 5.83 -9.56 1.94
C VAL A 53 7.07 -9.64 2.82
N GLU A 54 8.18 -9.00 2.41
CA GLU A 54 9.41 -8.94 3.20
C GLU A 54 9.19 -8.18 4.52
N ASP A 55 8.46 -7.05 4.48
CA ASP A 55 8.20 -6.22 5.66
C ASP A 55 7.20 -6.83 6.65
N LEU A 56 6.13 -7.46 6.16
CA LEU A 56 5.01 -7.92 6.99
C LEU A 56 4.98 -9.43 7.22
N ALA A 57 5.81 -10.20 6.50
CA ALA A 57 5.81 -11.66 6.54
C ALA A 57 4.42 -12.29 6.29
N ILE A 58 3.68 -11.78 5.30
CA ILE A 58 2.33 -12.26 4.93
C ILE A 58 2.30 -12.99 3.59
N ASN A 59 1.20 -13.70 3.32
CA ASN A 59 0.99 -14.40 2.06
C ASN A 59 1.00 -13.42 0.86
N PRO A 60 1.85 -13.62 -0.17
CA PRO A 60 1.89 -12.77 -1.35
C PRO A 60 0.54 -12.60 -2.07
N ASN A 61 -0.30 -13.65 -2.07
CA ASN A 61 -1.63 -13.60 -2.66
C ASN A 61 -2.56 -12.61 -1.95
N THR A 62 -2.36 -12.39 -0.65
CA THR A 62 -3.11 -11.39 0.14
C THR A 62 -2.76 -9.97 -0.30
N VAL A 63 -1.47 -9.70 -0.56
CA VAL A 63 -1.02 -8.40 -1.10
C VAL A 63 -1.55 -8.18 -2.51
N LEU A 64 -1.40 -9.18 -3.40
CA LEU A 64 -1.93 -9.12 -4.76
C LEU A 64 -3.45 -8.96 -4.80
N LYS A 65 -4.17 -9.52 -3.81
CA LYS A 65 -5.61 -9.31 -3.67
C LYS A 65 -5.93 -7.86 -3.29
N ALA A 66 -5.18 -7.26 -2.37
CA ALA A 66 -5.36 -5.85 -1.99
C ALA A 66 -5.11 -4.91 -3.18
N TYR A 67 -4.04 -5.13 -3.95
CA TYR A 67 -3.72 -4.28 -5.11
C TYR A 67 -4.75 -4.42 -6.23
N ARG A 68 -5.24 -5.64 -6.51
CA ARG A 68 -6.35 -5.83 -7.45
C ARG A 68 -7.63 -5.14 -7.00
N GLU A 69 -7.90 -5.07 -5.70
CA GLU A 69 -9.07 -4.36 -5.18
C GLU A 69 -8.92 -2.84 -5.39
N LEU A 70 -7.75 -2.29 -5.09
CA LEU A 70 -7.45 -0.87 -5.34
C LEU A 70 -7.58 -0.51 -6.83
N GLU A 71 -7.01 -1.33 -7.71
CA GLU A 71 -7.10 -1.15 -9.16
C GLU A 71 -8.57 -1.19 -9.65
N ARG A 72 -9.37 -2.14 -9.14
CA ARG A 72 -10.81 -2.22 -9.44
C ARG A 72 -11.58 -0.98 -9.01
N GLU A 73 -11.15 -0.34 -7.94
CA GLU A 73 -11.74 0.89 -7.42
C GLU A 73 -11.17 2.17 -8.08
N GLY A 74 -10.17 2.04 -8.97
CA GLY A 74 -9.58 3.16 -9.72
C GLY A 74 -8.47 3.92 -8.99
N PHE A 75 -7.78 3.27 -8.05
CA PHE A 75 -6.59 3.81 -7.37
C PHE A 75 -5.30 3.49 -8.12
#